data_AF-A0A437UBS5-F1
#
_entry.id   AF-A0A437UBS5-F1
#
_cell.length_a   1.000
_cell.length_b   1.000
_cell.length_c   1.000
_cell.angle_alpha   90.00
_cell.angle_beta   90.00
_cell.angle_gamma   90.00
#
_symmetry.space_group_name_H-M   'P 1'
#
loop_
_entity.id
_entity.type
_entity.pdbx_description
1 polymer ?
#
loop_
_entity_poly.entity_id
_entity_poly.type
_entity_poly.pdbx_seq_one_letter_code
_entity_poly.pdbx_strand_id
1 'polypeptide(L)'
;MKKLVLCLLLIAQANFAQTAEEKAEAKKKVEQEKAVLAKPYHEEEDASIKVAELLKTAKTEHKKILIQVGGNWCIWCLRLNDFINKNEALKQLVDTNYSYYHLNWSPKNKNEKFFSQYGSNPGEKHGYPVFMILNADGKLVHIQETGSLEEGKGYSVDKVKAFLETNISK
;
A
#
# COMPACT_ATOMS: atom_id res chain seq x y z
N MET A 1 26.76 -20.03 -59.79
CA MET A 1 25.38 -20.50 -59.52
C MET A 1 25.31 -20.83 -58.03
N LYS A 2 24.71 -19.96 -57.20
CA LYS A 2 23.44 -20.21 -56.45
C LYS A 2 23.47 -21.58 -55.73
N LYS A 3 23.42 -21.73 -54.40
CA LYS A 3 22.60 -21.08 -53.35
C LYS A 3 23.26 -21.35 -51.98
N LEU A 4 23.65 -20.34 -51.19
CA LEU A 4 22.92 -19.78 -50.04
C LEU A 4 21.67 -20.55 -49.54
N VAL A 5 21.78 -21.20 -48.37
CA VAL A 5 20.67 -21.49 -47.42
C VAL A 5 21.33 -21.53 -46.03
N LEU A 6 21.57 -20.41 -45.33
CA LEU A 6 20.64 -19.73 -44.41
C LEU A 6 19.69 -20.70 -43.67
N CYS A 7 20.20 -21.40 -42.65
CA CYS A 7 19.35 -22.02 -41.65
C CYS A 7 18.93 -20.93 -40.65
N LEU A 8 17.73 -20.38 -40.89
CA LEU A 8 17.07 -19.38 -40.06
C LEU A 8 16.88 -19.90 -38.63
N LEU A 9 17.28 -19.04 -37.68
CA LEU A 9 16.84 -19.03 -36.29
C LEU A 9 15.32 -19.11 -36.20
N LEU A 10 14.81 -20.21 -35.65
CA LEU A 10 13.46 -20.27 -35.07
C LEU A 10 13.58 -20.21 -33.56
N ILE A 11 13.89 -19.02 -33.04
CA ILE A 11 13.59 -18.69 -31.64
C ILE A 11 12.11 -18.33 -31.65
N ALA A 12 11.25 -19.32 -31.44
CA ALA A 12 9.85 -19.06 -31.15
C ALA A 12 9.78 -18.37 -29.79
N GLN A 13 9.63 -17.04 -29.80
CA GLN A 13 9.25 -16.29 -28.62
C GLN A 13 7.81 -16.69 -28.25
N ALA A 14 7.69 -17.62 -27.31
CA ALA A 14 6.40 -17.96 -26.72
C ALA A 14 5.95 -16.81 -25.81
N ASN A 15 5.15 -15.90 -26.37
CA ASN A 15 4.31 -15.00 -25.58
C ASN A 15 3.22 -15.85 -24.92
N PHE A 16 3.42 -16.26 -23.66
CA PHE A 16 2.40 -16.93 -22.86
C PHE A 16 1.32 -15.92 -22.46
N ALA A 17 0.29 -15.78 -23.28
CA ALA A 17 -0.97 -15.19 -22.83
C ALA A 17 -1.68 -16.20 -21.91
N GLN A 18 -1.85 -15.85 -20.63
CA GLN A 18 -2.60 -16.69 -19.67
C GLN A 18 -4.02 -16.99 -20.16
N THR A 19 -4.44 -18.24 -19.99
CA THR A 19 -5.77 -18.71 -20.39
C THR A 19 -6.87 -18.10 -19.51
N ALA A 20 -8.12 -18.12 -19.99
CA ALA A 20 -9.26 -17.61 -19.21
C ALA A 20 -9.45 -18.39 -17.89
N GLU A 21 -9.17 -19.70 -17.91
CA GLU A 21 -9.24 -20.57 -16.74
C GLU A 21 -8.17 -20.21 -15.70
N GLU A 22 -6.92 -19.98 -16.13
CA GLU A 22 -5.82 -19.55 -15.25
C GLU A 22 -6.12 -18.21 -14.58
N LYS A 23 -6.70 -17.25 -15.32
CA LYS A 23 -7.10 -15.95 -14.76
C LYS A 23 -8.25 -16.09 -13.75
N ALA A 24 -9.22 -16.95 -14.02
CA ALA A 24 -10.33 -17.22 -13.11
C ALA A 24 -9.84 -17.87 -11.80
N GLU A 25 -8.93 -18.83 -11.91
CA GLU A 25 -8.31 -19.47 -10.74
C GLU A 25 -7.47 -18.47 -9.92
N ALA A 26 -6.67 -17.63 -10.58
CA ALA A 26 -5.90 -16.58 -9.91
C ALA A 26 -6.80 -15.59 -9.17
N LYS A 27 -7.89 -15.14 -9.80
CA LYS A 27 -8.89 -14.26 -9.16
C LYS A 27 -9.54 -14.92 -7.94
N LYS A 28 -9.92 -16.20 -8.05
CA LYS A 28 -10.49 -16.96 -6.93
C LYS A 28 -9.52 -17.05 -5.76
N LYS A 29 -8.23 -17.31 -6.03
CA LYS A 29 -7.18 -17.34 -5.00
C LYS A 29 -7.03 -16.00 -4.29
N VAL A 30 -7.05 -14.88 -5.03
CA VAL A 30 -6.98 -13.54 -4.44
C VAL A 30 -8.20 -13.23 -3.56
N GLU A 31 -9.41 -13.60 -3.98
CA GLU A 31 -10.60 -13.38 -3.14
C GLU A 31 -10.63 -14.27 -1.89
N GLN A 32 -10.17 -15.52 -1.99
CA GLN A 32 -10.01 -16.40 -0.82
C GLN A 32 -8.96 -15.86 0.16
N GLU A 33 -7.83 -15.36 -0.32
CA GLU A 33 -6.81 -14.71 0.49
C GLU A 33 -7.37 -13.45 1.17
N LYS A 34 -8.05 -12.58 0.40
CA LYS A 34 -8.72 -11.39 0.96
C LYS A 34 -9.72 -11.77 2.05
N ALA A 35 -10.43 -12.89 1.95
CA ALA A 35 -11.45 -13.27 2.94
C ALA A 35 -10.87 -13.57 4.34
N VAL A 36 -9.60 -13.97 4.43
CA VAL A 36 -8.95 -14.33 5.69
C VAL A 36 -8.05 -13.22 6.25
N LEU A 37 -7.71 -12.21 5.44
CA LEU A 37 -6.94 -11.06 5.88
C LEU A 37 -7.80 -10.08 6.69
N ALA A 38 -7.20 -9.46 7.70
CA ALA A 38 -7.82 -8.40 8.49
C ALA A 38 -8.35 -7.27 7.58
N LYS A 39 -9.41 -6.59 8.02
CA LYS A 39 -10.10 -5.53 7.28
C LYS A 39 -9.97 -4.20 8.01
N PRO A 40 -8.78 -3.56 7.99
CA PRO A 40 -8.51 -2.41 8.84
C PRO A 40 -9.11 -1.10 8.32
N TYR A 41 -9.68 -1.09 7.12
CA TYR A 41 -10.28 0.10 6.51
C TYR A 41 -11.76 0.21 6.88
N HIS A 42 -12.16 1.35 7.43
CA HIS A 42 -13.54 1.62 7.80
C HIS A 42 -14.14 2.61 6.78
N GLU A 43 -15.12 2.15 5.98
CA GLU A 43 -15.69 2.94 4.88
C GLU A 43 -16.55 4.11 5.40
N GLU A 44 -17.05 3.98 6.63
CA GLU A 44 -17.86 4.95 7.35
C GLU A 44 -17.06 6.08 8.02
N GLU A 45 -15.74 5.95 8.17
CA GLU A 45 -14.92 6.96 8.86
C GLU A 45 -14.76 8.25 8.01
N ASP A 46 -14.96 9.40 8.65
CA ASP A 46 -14.49 10.70 8.14
C ASP A 46 -13.02 10.87 8.50
N ALA A 47 -12.15 10.85 7.49
CA ALA A 47 -10.71 10.94 7.70
C ALA A 47 -10.28 12.25 8.38
N SER A 48 -11.01 13.36 8.19
CA SER A 48 -10.68 14.64 8.84
C SER A 48 -10.91 14.57 10.35
N ILE A 49 -12.02 13.95 10.76
CA ILE A 49 -12.32 13.74 12.18
C ILE A 49 -11.31 12.77 12.77
N LYS A 50 -11.10 11.62 12.11
CA LYS A 50 -10.21 10.58 12.60
C LYS A 50 -8.76 11.07 12.75
N VAL A 51 -8.23 11.77 11.75
CA VAL A 51 -6.87 12.32 11.84
C VAL A 51 -6.77 13.40 12.93
N ALA A 52 -7.80 14.23 13.11
CA ALA A 52 -7.82 15.20 14.21
C ALA A 52 -7.80 14.53 15.59
N GLU A 53 -8.44 13.37 15.76
CA GLU A 53 -8.35 12.56 16.98
C GLU A 53 -6.94 11.99 17.16
N LEU A 54 -6.38 11.36 16.13
CA LEU A 54 -5.05 10.76 16.17
C LEU A 54 -3.96 11.80 16.47
N LEU A 55 -4.11 13.04 15.99
CA LEU A 55 -3.16 14.12 16.26
C LEU A 55 -3.07 14.47 17.75
N LYS A 56 -4.17 14.34 18.51
CA LYS A 56 -4.15 14.59 19.96
C LYS A 56 -3.22 13.60 20.67
N THR A 57 -3.35 12.32 20.34
CA THR A 57 -2.51 11.25 20.92
C THR A 57 -1.09 11.28 20.36
N ALA A 58 -0.93 11.50 19.06
CA ALA A 58 0.39 11.57 18.42
C ALA A 58 1.26 12.69 19.02
N LYS A 59 0.65 13.83 19.37
CA LYS A 59 1.36 14.94 20.02
C LYS A 59 1.83 14.59 21.43
N THR A 60 1.03 13.88 22.23
CA THR A 60 1.42 13.45 23.58
C THR A 60 2.46 12.34 23.55
N GLU A 61 2.41 11.47 22.54
CA GLU A 61 3.32 10.32 22.40
C GLU A 61 4.55 10.64 21.54
N HIS A 62 4.69 11.88 21.06
CA HIS A 62 5.76 12.31 20.13
C HIS A 62 5.84 11.50 18.83
N LYS A 63 4.71 10.94 18.39
CA LYS A 63 4.59 10.12 17.18
C LYS A 63 4.20 10.96 15.97
N LYS A 64 4.52 10.43 14.79
CA LYS A 64 3.91 10.89 13.52
C LYS A 64 2.63 10.10 13.24
N ILE A 65 1.83 10.55 12.28
CA ILE A 65 0.72 9.74 11.76
C ILE A 65 1.19 9.08 10.47
N LEU A 66 1.24 7.75 10.45
CA LEU A 66 1.43 6.98 9.24
C LEU A 66 0.05 6.63 8.68
N ILE A 67 -0.26 7.08 7.47
CA ILE A 67 -1.55 6.84 6.84
C ILE A 67 -1.32 5.91 5.64
N GLN A 68 -1.89 4.70 5.68
CA GLN A 68 -1.97 3.82 4.52
C GLN A 68 -3.27 4.09 3.77
N VAL A 69 -3.22 4.89 2.71
CA VAL A 69 -4.41 5.18 1.89
C VAL A 69 -4.71 3.97 1.01
N GLY A 70 -5.96 3.49 1.04
CA GLY A 70 -6.37 2.28 0.34
C GLY A 70 -7.80 1.87 0.67
N GLY A 71 -8.08 0.57 0.67
CA GLY A 71 -9.39 0.07 1.09
C GLY A 71 -9.44 -1.45 1.17
N ASN A 72 -10.48 -1.99 1.81
CA ASN A 72 -10.65 -3.44 1.99
C ASN A 72 -10.83 -4.22 0.68
N TRP A 73 -11.10 -3.52 -0.43
CA TRP A 73 -11.20 -4.06 -1.78
C TRP A 73 -9.83 -4.37 -2.42
N CYS A 74 -8.75 -3.78 -1.89
CA CYS A 74 -7.39 -3.81 -2.42
C CYS A 74 -6.55 -4.90 -1.74
N ILE A 75 -6.18 -5.97 -2.46
CA ILE A 75 -5.38 -7.08 -1.90
C ILE A 75 -4.00 -6.60 -1.40
N TRP A 76 -3.31 -5.73 -2.13
CA TRP A 76 -1.99 -5.22 -1.74
C TRP A 76 -2.04 -4.38 -0.46
N CYS A 77 -3.13 -3.64 -0.25
CA CYS A 77 -3.38 -2.90 0.98
C CYS A 77 -3.51 -3.84 2.19
N LEU A 78 -4.20 -4.97 2.01
CA LEU A 78 -4.35 -5.96 3.06
C LEU A 78 -3.05 -6.75 3.31
N ARG A 79 -2.31 -7.07 2.25
CA ARG A 79 -0.99 -7.71 2.36
C ARG A 79 0.01 -6.83 3.10
N LEU A 80 0.05 -5.52 2.82
CA LEU A 80 0.96 -4.60 3.50
C LEU A 80 0.64 -4.50 4.99
N ASN A 81 -0.65 -4.35 5.32
CA ASN A 81 -1.10 -4.37 6.71
C ASN A 81 -0.73 -5.68 7.42
N ASP A 82 -1.01 -6.83 6.80
CA ASP A 82 -0.69 -8.14 7.37
C ASP A 82 0.82 -8.34 7.54
N PHE A 83 1.61 -7.93 6.54
CA PHE A 83 3.06 -8.00 6.55
C PHE A 83 3.68 -7.19 7.70
N ILE A 84 3.24 -5.94 7.89
CA ILE A 84 3.69 -5.09 9.00
C ILE A 84 3.29 -5.72 10.34
N ASN A 85 2.05 -6.20 10.49
CA ASN A 85 1.56 -6.72 11.76
C ASN A 85 2.14 -8.09 12.16
N LYS A 86 2.49 -8.94 11.19
CA LYS A 86 3.07 -10.26 11.46
C LYS A 86 4.59 -10.24 11.63
N ASN A 87 5.27 -9.18 11.17
CA ASN A 87 6.69 -9.00 11.43
C ASN A 87 6.89 -8.20 12.71
N GLU A 88 7.38 -8.85 13.77
CA GLU A 88 7.53 -8.23 15.10
C GLU A 88 8.38 -6.96 15.08
N ALA A 89 9.49 -6.95 14.34
CA ALA A 89 10.38 -5.80 14.25
C ALA A 89 9.71 -4.60 13.55
N LEU A 90 8.98 -4.85 12.45
CA LEU A 90 8.24 -3.79 11.76
C LEU A 90 7.08 -3.28 12.62
N LYS A 91 6.33 -4.19 13.26
CA LYS A 91 5.24 -3.84 14.15
C LYS A 91 5.72 -2.97 15.30
N GLN A 92 6.80 -3.36 15.98
CA GLN A 92 7.38 -2.59 17.07
C GLN A 92 7.85 -1.21 16.59
N LEU A 93 8.48 -1.14 15.42
CA LEU A 93 8.91 0.12 14.82
C LEU A 93 7.71 1.05 14.53
N VAL A 94 6.63 0.51 13.98
CA VAL A 94 5.39 1.26 13.73
C VAL A 94 4.77 1.73 15.05
N ASP A 95 4.51 0.80 15.98
CA ASP A 95 3.82 1.09 17.24
C ASP A 95 4.59 2.10 18.11
N THR A 96 5.93 2.11 18.02
CA THR A 96 6.80 3.05 18.76
C THR A 96 6.77 4.45 18.16
N ASN A 97 6.75 4.59 16.83
CA ASN A 97 7.04 5.86 16.16
C ASN A 97 5.82 6.51 15.49
N TYR A 98 4.76 5.74 15.27
CA TYR A 98 3.64 6.15 14.46
C TYR A 98 2.29 5.82 15.12
N SER A 99 1.35 6.74 14.95
CA SER A 99 -0.07 6.43 15.00
C SER A 99 -0.48 5.90 13.63
N TYR A 100 -0.66 4.60 13.49
CA TYR A 100 -0.92 3.96 12.20
C TYR A 100 -2.41 3.97 11.85
N TYR A 101 -2.76 4.55 10.70
CA TYR A 101 -4.14 4.74 10.26
C TYR A 101 -4.38 4.21 8.84
N HIS A 102 -5.50 3.52 8.65
CA HIS A 102 -5.92 2.94 7.38
C HIS A 102 -7.06 3.78 6.79
N LEU A 103 -6.70 4.80 6.02
CA LEU A 103 -7.66 5.72 5.43
C LEU A 103 -8.35 5.07 4.23
N ASN A 104 -9.67 4.87 4.32
CA ASN A 104 -10.47 4.30 3.25
C ASN A 104 -10.68 5.29 2.08
N TRP A 105 -10.40 4.84 0.87
CA TRP A 105 -10.92 5.41 -0.35
C TRP A 105 -11.75 4.35 -1.09
N SER A 106 -12.94 4.73 -1.53
CA SER A 106 -13.90 3.88 -2.23
C SER A 106 -14.86 4.76 -3.04
N PRO A 107 -15.60 4.20 -4.00
CA PRO A 107 -16.67 4.94 -4.68
C PRO A 107 -17.75 5.50 -3.74
N LYS A 108 -17.99 4.85 -2.59
CA LYS A 108 -19.00 5.26 -1.60
C LYS A 108 -18.52 6.34 -0.65
N ASN A 109 -17.28 6.24 -0.20
CA ASN A 109 -16.59 7.25 0.59
C ASN A 109 -15.20 7.49 0.01
N LYS A 110 -15.06 8.62 -0.65
CA LYS A 110 -13.81 9.05 -1.30
C LYS A 110 -12.94 9.94 -0.40
N ASN A 111 -13.45 10.37 0.77
CA ASN A 111 -12.74 11.30 1.65
C ASN A 111 -12.22 12.58 0.93
N GLU A 112 -12.94 13.08 -0.08
CA GLU A 112 -12.50 14.19 -0.96
C GLU A 112 -12.12 15.46 -0.16
N LYS A 113 -12.90 15.80 0.87
CA LYS A 113 -12.63 16.95 1.75
C LYS A 113 -11.33 16.79 2.54
N PHE A 114 -10.96 15.58 2.94
CA PHE A 114 -9.70 15.34 3.62
C PHE A 114 -8.54 15.50 2.63
N PHE A 115 -8.62 14.85 1.47
CA PHE A 115 -7.54 14.87 0.49
C PHE A 115 -7.28 16.27 -0.10
N SER A 116 -8.31 17.11 -0.26
CA SER A 116 -8.13 18.47 -0.77
C SER A 116 -7.26 19.35 0.14
N GLN A 117 -7.24 19.08 1.45
CA GLN A 117 -6.35 19.76 2.40
C GLN A 117 -4.86 19.46 2.14
N TYR A 118 -4.59 18.35 1.47
CA TYR A 118 -3.25 17.89 1.10
C TYR A 118 -3.02 17.94 -0.42
N GLY A 119 -3.84 18.71 -1.14
CA GLY A 119 -3.79 18.89 -2.60
C GLY A 119 -4.71 17.96 -3.36
N SER A 120 -4.58 16.64 -3.20
CA SER A 120 -5.43 15.63 -3.86
C SER A 120 -5.24 14.24 -3.24
N ASN A 121 -6.03 13.26 -3.67
CA ASN A 121 -5.85 11.87 -3.25
C ASN A 121 -4.58 11.29 -3.91
N PRO A 122 -3.52 10.96 -3.15
CA PRO A 122 -2.28 10.47 -3.74
C PRO A 122 -2.46 9.11 -4.43
N GLY A 123 -3.47 8.32 -4.06
CA GLY A 123 -3.73 7.02 -4.66
C GLY A 123 -4.11 7.10 -6.15
N GLU A 124 -4.64 8.23 -6.61
CA GLU A 124 -4.95 8.45 -8.03
C GLU A 124 -3.68 8.56 -8.89
N LYS A 125 -2.58 9.05 -8.31
CA LYS A 125 -1.28 9.19 -8.98
C LYS A 125 -0.37 8.00 -8.76
N HIS A 126 -0.39 7.44 -7.56
CA HIS A 126 0.60 6.47 -7.09
C HIS A 126 0.07 5.03 -7.03
N GLY A 127 -1.23 4.83 -7.21
CA GLY A 127 -1.87 3.54 -6.93
C GLY A 127 -2.09 3.30 -5.44
N TYR A 128 -2.61 2.12 -5.11
CA TYR A 128 -2.94 1.72 -3.75
C TYR A 128 -2.26 0.40 -3.36
N PRO A 129 -1.72 0.28 -2.14
CA PRO A 129 -1.68 1.32 -1.11
C PRO A 129 -0.65 2.41 -1.43
N VAL A 130 -0.85 3.59 -0.84
CA VAL A 130 0.14 4.67 -0.82
C VAL A 130 0.27 5.19 0.60
N PHE A 131 1.49 5.46 1.04
CA PHE A 131 1.72 6.05 2.35
C PHE A 131 1.68 7.57 2.28
N MET A 132 0.98 8.18 3.24
CA MET A 132 1.14 9.58 3.62
C MET A 132 1.67 9.64 5.06
N ILE A 133 2.57 10.56 5.35
CA ILE A 133 3.07 10.80 6.70
C ILE A 133 2.77 12.23 7.11
N LEU A 134 2.04 12.38 8.21
CA LEU A 134 1.81 13.67 8.85
C LEU A 134 2.69 13.80 10.09
N ASN A 135 3.24 14.97 10.34
CA ASN A 135 3.88 15.26 11.62
C ASN A 135 2.83 15.46 12.74
N ALA A 136 3.29 15.64 13.99
CA ALA A 136 2.42 15.82 15.15
C ALA A 136 1.54 17.09 15.11
N ASP A 137 1.79 18.01 14.19
CA ASP A 137 0.98 19.21 13.95
C ASP A 137 0.00 19.03 12.77
N GLY A 138 -0.06 17.84 12.16
CA GLY A 138 -0.95 17.54 11.04
C GLY A 138 -0.42 17.98 9.67
N LYS A 139 0.82 18.48 9.60
CA LYS A 139 1.47 18.85 8.34
C LYS A 139 1.95 17.60 7.61
N LEU A 140 1.60 17.51 6.33
CA LEU A 140 2.14 16.48 5.43
C LEU A 140 3.65 16.67 5.27
N VAL A 141 4.42 15.61 5.57
CA VAL A 141 5.88 15.62 5.46
C VAL A 141 6.41 14.64 4.43
N HIS A 142 5.64 13.60 4.08
CA HIS A 142 6.06 12.62 3.07
C HIS A 142 4.88 11.93 2.41
N ILE A 143 5.03 11.59 1.13
CA ILE A 143 4.14 10.69 0.36
C ILE A 143 5.02 9.71 -0.41
N GLN A 144 4.67 8.43 -0.39
CA GLN A 144 5.41 7.41 -1.12
C GLN A 144 4.51 6.27 -1.59
N GLU A 145 4.67 5.90 -2.86
CA GLU A 145 4.10 4.68 -3.44
C GLU A 145 4.74 3.43 -2.81
N THR A 146 3.97 2.36 -2.67
CA THR A 146 4.48 1.16 -1.96
C THR A 146 5.02 0.08 -2.90
N GLY A 147 4.86 0.22 -4.21
CA GLY A 147 5.38 -0.72 -5.21
C GLY A 147 6.90 -0.85 -5.16
N SER A 148 7.64 0.22 -4.88
CA SER A 148 9.10 0.12 -4.62
C SER A 148 9.46 -0.74 -3.42
N LEU A 149 8.53 -0.93 -2.47
CA LEU A 149 8.73 -1.72 -1.25
C LEU A 149 8.41 -3.21 -1.45
N GLU A 150 7.79 -3.57 -2.58
CA GLU A 150 7.37 -4.93 -2.89
C GLU A 150 8.55 -5.87 -3.16
N GLU A 151 8.34 -7.15 -2.87
CA GLU A 151 9.23 -8.26 -3.22
C GLU A 151 8.42 -9.55 -3.39
N GLY A 152 8.55 -10.18 -4.56
CA GLY A 152 7.81 -11.40 -4.89
C GLY A 152 6.29 -11.19 -4.84
N LYS A 153 5.60 -11.88 -3.91
CA LYS A 153 4.15 -11.79 -3.70
C LYS A 153 3.76 -10.96 -2.47
N GLY A 154 4.72 -10.23 -1.88
CA GLY A 154 4.53 -9.42 -0.69
C GLY A 154 5.49 -8.24 -0.68
N TYR A 155 6.07 -7.97 0.49
CA TYR A 155 6.96 -6.83 0.70
C TYR A 155 8.32 -7.28 1.23
N SER A 156 9.35 -6.47 0.98
CA SER A 156 10.68 -6.68 1.55
C SER A 156 10.77 -6.07 2.94
N VAL A 157 11.23 -6.85 3.93
CA VAL A 157 11.40 -6.37 5.31
C VAL A 157 12.36 -5.19 5.34
N ASP A 158 13.49 -5.28 4.64
CA ASP A 158 14.53 -4.25 4.66
C ASP A 158 14.04 -2.95 4.03
N LYS A 159 13.30 -3.04 2.91
CA LYS A 159 12.77 -1.84 2.24
C LYS A 159 11.71 -1.13 3.09
N VAL A 160 10.78 -1.91 3.67
CA VAL A 160 9.73 -1.35 4.54
C VAL A 160 10.35 -0.76 5.81
N LYS A 161 11.31 -1.46 6.41
CA LYS A 161 12.03 -0.97 7.58
C LYS A 161 12.77 0.33 7.28
N ALA A 162 13.54 0.38 6.19
CA ALA A 162 14.27 1.58 5.78
C ALA A 162 13.35 2.78 5.52
N PHE A 163 12.20 2.54 4.89
CA PHE A 163 11.16 3.56 4.72
C PHE A 163 10.67 4.10 6.08
N LEU A 164 10.33 3.21 7.01
CA LEU A 164 9.82 3.59 8.32
C LEU A 164 10.89 4.33 9.15
N GLU A 165 12.13 3.87 9.17
CA GLU A 165 13.23 4.49 9.94
C GLU A 165 13.60 5.88 9.41
N THR A 166 13.62 6.07 8.08
CA THR A 166 13.94 7.36 7.47
C THR A 166 12.92 8.45 7.83
N ASN A 167 11.70 8.05 8.21
CA ASN A 167 10.57 8.93 8.38
C ASN A 167 10.13 9.13 9.84
N ILE A 168 10.85 8.63 10.84
CA ILE A 168 10.48 8.81 12.26
C ILE A 168 10.60 10.28 12.72
N SER A 169 10.03 10.61 13.88
CA SER A 169 10.30 11.89 14.55
C SER A 169 11.79 11.99 14.89
N LYS A 170 12.42 13.13 14.58
CA LYS A 170 13.78 13.45 15.04
C LYS A 170 13.74 14.14 16.39
#